data_AF-A0A0C5AYX0-F1
#
_entry.id   AF-A0A0C5AYX0-F1
#
_cell.length_a   1.000
_cell.length_b   1.000
_cell.length_c   1.000
_cell.angle_alpha   90.00
_cell.angle_beta   90.00
_cell.angle_gamma   90.00
#
_symmetry.space_group_name_H-M   'P 1'
#
loop_
_entity.id
_entity.type
_entity.pdbx_description
1 polymer ?
#
loop_
_entity_poly.entity_id
_entity_poly.type
_entity_poly.pdbx_seq_one_letter_code
_entity_poly.pdbx_strand_id
1 'polypeptide(L)' 'MGGVDASERTATGWAARDADGHLSPYTYTLRKSGPEDVVVKVKYCGICHTDIHQTKNHFGFSKYPMVPG' A
#
# COMPACT_ATOMS: atom_id res chain seq x y z
N MET A 1 -3.69 -14.18 25.64
CA MET A 1 -3.74 -14.33 24.17
C MET A 1 -4.86 -13.44 23.66
N GLY A 2 -4.53 -12.18 23.33
CA GLY A 2 -5.52 -11.20 22.89
C GLY A 2 -5.97 -11.54 21.46
N GLY A 3 -7.23 -11.94 21.31
CA GLY A 3 -7.83 -12.20 20.01
C GLY A 3 -7.76 -10.94 19.15
N VAL A 4 -7.08 -11.04 18.01
CA VAL A 4 -7.10 -10.00 17.00
C VAL A 4 -8.44 -10.14 16.30
N ASP A 5 -9.39 -9.25 16.63
CA ASP A 5 -10.70 -9.25 15.99
C ASP A 5 -10.57 -9.33 14.47
N ALA A 6 -11.26 -10.30 13.87
CA ALA A 6 -11.29 -10.57 12.42
C ALA A 6 -12.12 -9.53 11.65
N SER A 7 -12.13 -8.28 12.12
CA SER A 7 -12.87 -7.18 11.53
C SER A 7 -12.13 -6.61 10.32
N GLU A 8 -12.91 -6.13 9.38
CA GLU A 8 -12.46 -5.41 8.19
C GLU A 8 -11.83 -4.07 8.61
N ARG A 9 -10.62 -3.77 8.10
CA ARG A 9 -9.84 -2.58 8.49
C ARG A 9 -9.59 -1.70 7.28
N THR A 10 -9.80 -0.41 7.42
CA THR A 10 -9.40 0.59 6.41
C THR A 10 -8.02 1.15 6.74
N ALA A 11 -7.20 1.38 5.71
CA ALA A 11 -5.92 2.06 5.81
C ALA A 11 -5.86 3.21 4.81
N THR A 12 -5.16 4.27 5.18
CA THR A 12 -4.90 5.41 4.29
C THR A 12 -3.40 5.46 3.99
N GLY A 13 -3.07 5.40 2.71
CA GLY A 13 -1.73 5.57 2.17
C GLY A 13 -1.71 6.66 1.11
N TRP A 14 -0.58 6.79 0.41
CA TRP A 14 -0.43 7.69 -0.73
C TRP A 14 -0.24 6.84 -1.99
N ALA A 15 -1.03 7.09 -3.03
CA ALA A 15 -1.03 6.28 -4.24
C ALA A 15 -0.84 7.12 -5.51
N ALA A 16 -0.09 6.58 -6.47
CA ALA A 16 -0.12 7.01 -7.85
C ALA A 16 -1.39 6.48 -8.53
N ARG A 17 -1.96 7.26 -9.45
CA ARG A 17 -3.20 6.92 -10.18
C ARG A 17 -2.98 6.73 -11.68
N ASP A 18 -1.82 7.16 -12.17
CA ASP A 18 -1.38 7.12 -13.55
C ASP A 18 0.16 7.16 -13.63
N ALA A 19 0.69 7.16 -14.85
CA ALA A 19 2.13 7.16 -15.12
C ALA A 19 2.82 8.51 -14.87
N ASP A 20 2.10 9.58 -14.50
CA ASP A 20 2.73 10.82 -14.05
C ASP A 20 3.45 10.60 -12.71
N GLY A 21 3.01 9.59 -11.95
CA GLY A 21 3.60 9.17 -10.68
C GLY A 21 3.30 10.12 -9.52
N HIS A 22 2.37 11.06 -9.69
CA HIS A 22 1.94 11.95 -8.62
C HIS A 22 1.19 11.17 -7.53
N LEU A 23 1.67 11.28 -6.29
CA LEU A 23 1.05 10.60 -5.16
C LEU A 23 -0.02 11.47 -4.52
N SER A 24 -1.18 10.87 -4.26
CA SER A 24 -2.29 11.51 -3.55
C SER A 24 -2.86 10.57 -2.48
N PRO A 25 -3.52 11.08 -1.42
CA PRO A 25 -4.15 10.23 -0.42
C PRO A 25 -5.12 9.21 -1.04
N TYR A 26 -5.02 7.98 -0.57
CA TYR A 26 -5.81 6.85 -1.03
C TYR A 26 -6.19 5.97 0.16
N THR A 27 -7.49 5.76 0.35
CA THR A 27 -8.02 4.90 1.41
C THR A 27 -8.51 3.61 0.80
N TYR A 28 -8.11 2.49 1.40
CA TYR A 28 -8.44 1.15 0.92
C TYR A 28 -8.69 0.21 2.09
N THR A 29 -9.41 -0.86 1.81
CA THR A 29 -9.73 -1.89 2.78
C THR A 29 -8.67 -2.99 2.74
N LEU A 30 -8.14 -3.32 3.91
CA LEU A 30 -7.27 -4.47 4.12
C LEU A 30 -8.11 -5.75 4.21
N ARG A 31 -7.53 -6.87 3.78
CA ARG A 31 -8.14 -8.18 4.02
C ARG A 31 -8.30 -8.44 5.52
N LYS A 32 -9.30 -9.27 5.87
CA LYS A 32 -9.46 -9.76 7.24
C LYS A 32 -8.22 -10.53 7.66
N SER A 33 -7.76 -10.29 8.89
CA SER A 33 -6.61 -10.99 9.47
C SER A 33 -7.01 -12.42 9.82
N GLY A 34 -6.36 -13.39 9.17
CA GLY A 34 -6.44 -14.80 9.50
C GLY A 34 -5.47 -15.19 10.63
N PRO A 35 -5.45 -16.48 11.01
CA PRO A 35 -4.67 -16.96 12.14
C PRO A 35 -3.15 -16.81 11.97
N GLU A 36 -2.66 -16.83 10.73
CA GLU A 36 -1.24 -16.72 10.38
C GLU A 36 -0.82 -15.29 10.02
N ASP A 37 -1.74 -14.32 10.07
CA ASP A 37 -1.48 -12.96 9.61
C ASP A 37 -0.98 -12.05 10.74
N VAL A 38 -0.02 -11.18 10.41
CA VAL A 38 0.48 -10.16 11.33
C VAL A 38 0.00 -8.78 10.90
N VAL A 39 -0.67 -8.08 11.81
CA VAL A 39 -1.06 -6.68 11.62
C VAL A 39 0.09 -5.78 12.06
N VAL A 40 0.63 -5.00 11.12
CA VAL A 40 1.75 -4.08 11.39
C VAL A 40 1.28 -2.64 11.26
N LYS A 41 1.50 -1.84 12.32
CA LYS A 41 1.40 -0.39 12.23
C LYS A 41 2.74 0.17 11.75
N VAL A 42 2.82 0.48 10.46
CA VAL A 42 4.02 1.06 9.83
C VAL A 42 4.39 2.38 10.53
N LYS A 43 5.62 2.48 11.01
CA LYS A 43 6.18 3.70 11.62
C LYS A 43 7.01 4.51 10.63
N TYR A 44 7.80 3.80 9.83
CA TYR A 44 8.71 4.36 8.84
C TYR A 44 8.71 3.45 7.61
N CYS A 45 8.88 4.03 6.44
CA CYS A 45 9.04 3.35 5.15
C CYS A 45 10.08 4.16 4.35
N GLY A 46 11.07 3.47 3.77
CA GLY A 46 12.13 4.10 2.98
C GLY A 46 11.66 4.44 1.57
N ILE A 47 12.45 5.23 0.85
CA ILE A 47 12.23 5.51 -0.57
C ILE A 47 13.47 5.10 -1.34
N CYS A 48 13.29 4.42 -2.47
CA CYS A 48 14.36 4.02 -3.37
C CYS A 48 13.99 4.26 -4.84
N HIS A 49 14.91 3.95 -5.75
CA HIS A 49 14.65 4.12 -7.19
C HIS A 49 13.53 3.21 -7.70
N THR A 50 13.31 2.04 -7.09
CA THR A 50 12.21 1.13 -7.47
C THR A 50 10.86 1.83 -7.36
N ASP A 51 10.65 2.66 -6.34
CA ASP A 51 9.41 3.42 -6.19
C ASP A 51 9.19 4.36 -7.37
N ILE A 52 10.24 5.04 -7.84
CA ILE A 52 10.17 5.93 -9.00
C ILE A 52 9.83 5.14 -10.28
N HIS A 53 10.52 4.02 -10.52
CA HIS A 53 10.29 3.22 -11.72
C HIS A 53 8.87 2.63 -11.76
N GLN A 54 8.36 2.18 -10.62
CA GLN A 54 7.03 1.60 -10.50
C GLN A 54 5.95 2.68 -10.60
N THR A 55 6.07 3.79 -9.88
CA THR A 55 5.05 4.87 -9.91
C THR A 55 4.91 5.50 -11.28
N LYS A 56 5.99 5.60 -12.07
CA LYS A 56 5.99 6.16 -13.43
C LYS A 56 5.81 5.14 -14.56
N ASN A 57 5.54 3.89 -14.23
CA ASN A 57 5.35 2.80 -15.20
C ASN A 57 6.51 2.65 -16.22
N HIS A 58 7.77 2.86 -15.79
CA HIS A 58 8.91 2.79 -16.70
C HIS A 58 9.08 1.42 -17.39
N PHE A 59 8.54 0.36 -16.79
CA PHE A 59 8.58 -1.00 -17.34
C PHE A 59 7.27 -1.45 -18.01
N GLY A 60 6.24 -0.59 -18.05
CA GLY A 60 5.00 -0.85 -18.78
C GLY A 60 4.00 -1.81 -18.10
N PHE A 61 4.25 -2.28 -16.88
CA PHE A 61 3.38 -3.24 -16.16
C PHE A 61 2.82 -2.75 -14.82
N SER A 62 2.93 -1.45 -14.51
CA SER A 62 2.37 -0.88 -13.29
C SER A 62 0.84 -0.98 -13.25
N LYS A 63 0.31 -1.34 -12.08
CA LYS A 63 -1.15 -1.41 -11.83
C LYS A 63 -1.56 -0.29 -10.89
N TYR A 64 -2.50 0.53 -11.33
CA TYR A 64 -3.02 1.66 -10.57
C TYR A 64 -4.41 1.35 -10.00
N PRO A 65 -4.80 1.92 -8.84
CA PRO A 65 -3.99 2.78 -7.97
C PRO A 65 -2.84 2.03 -7.29
N MET A 66 -1.65 2.65 -7.26
CA MET A 66 -0.40 2.03 -6.75
C MET A 66 0.11 2.77 -5.51
N VAL A 67 0.16 2.09 -4.36
CA VAL A 67 0.85 2.57 -3.15
C VAL A 67 2.29 2.04 -3.17
N PRO A 68 3.33 2.89 -3.35
CA PRO A 68 4.73 2.48 -3.30
C PRO A 68 5.22 2.29 -1.85
N GLY A 69 6.47 1.83 -1.69
CA GLY A 69 7.07 1.51 -0.38
C GLY A 69 7.52 0.06 -0.23
#